data_AF-N0DTZ1-F1
#
_entry.id   AF-N0DTZ1-F1
#
_cell.length_a   1.000
_cell.length_b   1.000
_cell.length_c   1.000
_cell.angle_alpha   90.00
_cell.angle_beta   90.00
_cell.angle_gamma   90.00
#
_symmetry.space_group_name_H-M   'P 1'
#
loop_
_entity.id
_entity.type
_entity.pdbx_description
1 polymer ?
#
loop_
_entity_poly.entity_id
_entity_poly.type
_entity_poly.pdbx_seq_one_letter_code
_entity_poly.pdbx_strand_id
1 'polypeptide(L)'
;VMTVFLVGATAAATAIGYVGKYGNDHAGWVPICDSFHAFCRKGLIAITLGFIAVFCFLALTLISATKFTHLITIAAQVQNI
;
A
#
# COMPACT_ATOMS: atom_id res chain seq x y z
N VAL A 1 -10.44 6.33 2.65
CA VAL A 1 -10.55 5.01 3.33
C VAL A 1 -9.78 3.91 2.61
N MET A 2 -9.97 3.68 1.30
CA MET A 2 -9.31 2.58 0.57
C MET A 2 -7.78 2.65 0.59
N THR A 3 -7.18 3.83 0.40
CA THR A 3 -5.71 4.01 0.45
C THR A 3 -5.11 3.59 1.79
N VAL A 4 -5.80 3.87 2.90
CA VAL A 4 -5.35 3.52 4.26
C VAL A 4 -5.37 2.01 4.46
N PHE A 5 -6.43 1.34 4.00
CA PHE A 5 -6.52 -0.11 4.07
C PHE A 5 -5.42 -0.80 3.25
N LEU A 6 -5.17 -0.32 2.02
CA LEU A 6 -4.11 -0.85 1.16
C LEU A 6 -2.72 -0.73 1.82
N VAL A 7 -2.41 0.42 2.44
CA VAL A 7 -1.15 0.62 3.18
C VAL A 7 -1.04 -0.36 4.35
N GLY A 8 -2.10 -0.55 5.13
CA GLY A 8 -2.09 -1.50 6.24
C GLY A 8 -1.86 -2.94 5.78
N ALA A 9 -2.54 -3.36 4.72
CA ALA A 9 -2.41 -4.70 4.16
C ALA A 9 -0.99 -4.96 3.60
N THR A 10 -0.42 -4.01 2.85
CA THR A 10 0.94 -4.17 2.29
C THR A 10 2.00 -4.13 3.39
N ALA A 11 1.83 -3.32 4.42
CA ALA A 11 2.74 -3.28 5.57
C ALA A 11 2.72 -4.62 6.34
N ALA A 12 1.54 -5.17 6.62
CA ALA A 12 1.42 -6.47 7.27
C ALA A 12 2.02 -7.61 6.41
N ALA A 13 1.74 -7.62 5.11
CA ALA A 13 2.32 -8.58 4.18
C ALA A 13 3.85 -8.49 4.11
N THR A 14 4.40 -7.27 4.16
CA THR A 14 5.85 -7.04 4.20
C THR A 14 6.46 -7.56 5.49
N ALA A 15 5.83 -7.32 6.64
CA ALA A 15 6.32 -7.81 7.93
C ALA A 15 6.39 -9.34 7.94
N ILE A 16 5.33 -10.03 7.53
CA ILE A 16 5.32 -11.49 7.45
C ILE A 16 6.28 -12.00 6.36
N GLY A 17 6.39 -11.30 5.23
CA GLY A 17 7.37 -11.62 4.19
C GLY A 17 8.82 -11.49 4.66
N TYR A 18 9.11 -10.51 5.52
CA TYR A 18 10.43 -10.31 6.11
C TYR A 18 10.79 -11.45 7.06
N VAL A 19 9.89 -11.79 7.99
CA VAL A 19 10.10 -12.93 8.91
C VAL A 19 10.16 -14.25 8.12
N GLY A 20 9.38 -14.40 7.06
CA GLY A 20 9.43 -15.58 6.19
C GLY A 20 10.73 -15.73 5.39
N LYS A 21 11.40 -14.61 5.07
CA LYS A 21 12.68 -14.59 4.34
C LYS A 21 13.88 -14.82 5.23
N TYR A 22 13.96 -14.10 6.34
CA TYR A 22 15.14 -14.11 7.21
C TYR A 22 15.00 -15.03 8.43
N GLY A 23 13.78 -15.47 8.76
CA GLY A 23 13.49 -16.15 10.02
C GLY A 23 13.52 -15.19 11.21
N ASN A 24 13.16 -15.72 12.38
CA ASN A 24 13.35 -15.06 13.66
C ASN A 24 13.52 -16.13 14.76
N ASP A 25 14.77 -16.37 15.17
CA ASP A 25 15.10 -17.36 16.20
C ASP A 25 14.40 -17.09 17.53
N HIS A 26 14.22 -15.81 17.89
CA HIS A 26 13.58 -15.43 19.14
C HIS A 26 12.11 -15.82 19.23
N ALA A 27 11.42 -15.96 18.09
CA ALA A 27 10.05 -16.46 18.00
C ALA A 27 9.97 -17.92 17.50
N GLY A 28 11.11 -18.60 17.31
CA GLY A 28 11.17 -19.94 16.74
C GLY A 28 10.73 -20.02 15.27
N TRP A 29 10.78 -18.91 14.52
CA TRP A 29 10.39 -18.87 13.12
C TRP A 29 11.57 -19.22 12.22
N VAL A 30 11.47 -20.32 11.47
CA VAL A 30 12.48 -20.74 10.50
C VAL A 30 12.27 -20.07 9.14
N PRO A 31 13.34 -19.77 8.37
CA PRO A 31 13.23 -19.15 7.05
C PRO A 31 12.60 -20.12 6.04
N ILE A 32 11.40 -19.79 5.57
CA ILE A 32 10.63 -20.62 4.63
C ILE A 32 11.07 -20.37 3.18
N CYS A 33 11.56 -19.16 2.89
CA CYS A 33 11.99 -18.76 1.55
C CYS A 33 13.23 -19.52 1.05
N ASP A 34 13.99 -20.17 1.95
CA ASP A 34 15.17 -20.95 1.58
C ASP A 34 14.78 -22.27 0.89
N SER A 35 13.70 -22.91 1.35
CA SER A 35 13.13 -24.11 0.74
C SER A 35 12.23 -23.80 -0.47
N PHE A 36 11.51 -22.67 -0.45
CA PHE A 36 10.50 -22.31 -1.47
C PHE A 36 10.80 -20.99 -2.18
N HIS A 37 11.95 -20.92 -2.84
CA HIS A 37 12.44 -19.72 -3.51
C HIS A 37 11.46 -19.15 -4.55
N ALA A 38 10.81 -20.01 -5.35
CA ALA A 38 9.87 -19.57 -6.40
C ALA A 38 8.64 -18.87 -5.81
N PHE A 39 8.08 -19.41 -4.73
CA PHE A 39 6.94 -18.82 -4.02
C PHE A 39 7.33 -17.49 -3.39
N CYS A 40 8.47 -17.45 -2.70
CA CYS A 40 8.97 -16.23 -2.07
C CYS A 40 9.22 -15.10 -3.08
N ARG A 41 9.78 -15.43 -4.26
CA ARG A 41 9.95 -14.48 -5.35
C ARG A 41 8.62 -13.91 -5.84
N LYS A 42 7.60 -14.76 -6.02
CA LYS A 42 6.25 -14.29 -6.41
C LYS A 42 5.62 -13.41 -5.32
N GLY A 43 5.76 -13.78 -4.05
CA GLY A 43 5.28 -12.99 -2.92
C GLY A 43 5.93 -11.61 -2.84
N LEU A 44 7.25 -11.53 -3.02
CA LEU A 44 7.98 -10.27 -3.04
C LEU A 44 7.52 -9.37 -4.20
N ILE A 45 7.36 -9.93 -5.41
CA ILE A 45 6.83 -9.20 -6.56
C ILE A 45 5.42 -8.67 -6.27
N ALA A 46 4.55 -9.47 -5.66
CA ALA A 46 3.19 -9.07 -5.30
C ALA A 46 3.18 -7.90 -4.29
N ILE A 47 4.04 -7.96 -3.27
CA ILE A 47 4.20 -6.89 -2.28
C ILE A 47 4.68 -5.59 -2.95
N THR A 48 5.68 -5.67 -3.84
CA THR A 48 6.17 -4.51 -4.60
C THR A 48 5.07 -3.90 -5.47
N LEU A 49 4.29 -4.73 -6.17
CA LEU A 49 3.14 -4.28 -6.96
C LEU A 49 2.07 -3.62 -6.08
N GLY A 50 1.86 -4.13 -4.86
CA GLY A 50 0.96 -3.54 -3.87
C GLY A 50 1.36 -2.13 -3.46
N PHE A 51 2.65 -1.88 -3.23
CA PHE A 51 3.15 -0.52 -2.96
C PHE A 51 2.94 0.42 -4.15
N ILE A 52 3.16 -0.04 -5.38
CA ILE A 52 2.90 0.75 -6.59
C ILE A 52 1.41 1.13 -6.65
N ALA A 53 0.51 0.18 -6.36
CA ALA A 53 -0.93 0.45 -6.32
C ALA A 53 -1.28 1.51 -5.26
N VAL A 54 -0.69 1.44 -4.06
CA VAL A 54 -0.86 2.45 -3.01
C VAL A 54 -0.51 3.86 -3.51
N PHE A 55 0.64 4.02 -4.18
CA PHE A 55 1.04 5.32 -4.73
C PHE A 55 0.08 5.82 -5.80
N CYS A 56 -0.36 4.94 -6.71
CA CYS A 56 -1.36 5.29 -7.72
C CYS A 56 -2.69 5.73 -7.09
N PHE A 57 -3.20 4.98 -6.11
CA PHE A 57 -4.44 5.34 -5.40
C PHE A 57 -4.31 6.64 -4.62
N LEU A 58 -3.15 6.89 -4.00
CA LEU A 58 -2.87 8.14 -3.32
C LEU A 58 -2.89 9.32 -4.30
N ALA A 59 -2.19 9.21 -5.43
CA ALA A 59 -2.17 10.24 -6.46
C ALA A 59 -3.57 10.52 -7.01
N LEU A 60 -4.35 9.47 -7.32
CA LEU A 60 -5.73 9.61 -7.78
C LEU A 60 -6.61 10.32 -6.75
N THR A 61 -6.46 9.97 -5.47
CA THR A 61 -7.22 10.60 -4.37
C THR A 61 -6.87 12.08 -4.25
N LEU A 62 -5.59 12.45 -4.36
CA LEU A 62 -5.14 13.85 -4.31
C LEU A 62 -5.63 14.67 -5.51
N ILE A 63 -5.56 14.11 -6.72
CA ILE A 63 -6.06 14.78 -7.93
C ILE A 63 -7.58 14.98 -7.83
N SER A 64 -8.31 13.96 -7.36
CA SER A 64 -9.76 14.06 -7.16
C SER A 64 -10.10 15.12 -6.12
N ALA A 65 -9.42 15.12 -4.97
CA ALA A 65 -9.63 16.10 -3.91
C ALA A 65 -9.33 17.53 -4.38
N THR A 66 -8.19 17.76 -5.04
CA THR A 66 -7.81 19.10 -5.53
C THR A 66 -8.79 19.64 -6.57
N LYS A 67 -9.23 18.81 -7.53
CA LYS A 67 -10.28 19.20 -8.48
C LYS A 67 -11.59 19.54 -7.78
N PHE A 68 -12.02 18.70 -6.84
CA PHE A 68 -13.26 18.90 -6.10
C PHE A 68 -13.20 20.20 -5.26
N THR A 69 -12.11 20.45 -4.55
CA THR A 69 -11.91 21.68 -3.78
C THR A 69 -11.94 22.92 -4.68
N HIS A 70 -11.26 22.89 -5.84
CA HIS A 70 -11.27 24.02 -6.78
C HIS A 70 -12.68 24.34 -7.32
N LEU A 71 -13.47 23.30 -7.63
CA LEU A 71 -14.86 23.47 -8.07
C LEU A 71 -15.76 24.03 -6.96
N ILE A 72 -15.59 23.56 -5.72
CA ILE A 72 -16.31 24.09 -4.57
C ILE A 72 -15.97 25.57 -4.35
N THR A 73 -14.70 25.95 -4.45
CA THR A 73 -14.29 27.35 -4.28
C THR A 73 -14.97 28.25 -5.30
N ILE A 74 -15.03 27.85 -6.58
CA ILE A 74 -15.73 28.62 -7.63
C ILE A 74 -17.24 28.71 -7.35
N ALA A 75 -17.88 27.60 -6.98
CA ALA A 75 -19.31 27.60 -6.64
C ALA A 75 -19.61 28.48 -5.41
N ALA A 76 -18.72 28.50 -4.42
CA ALA A 76 -18.81 29.38 -3.27
C ALA A 76 -18.64 30.86 -3.63
N GLN A 77 -17.88 31.20 -4.69
CA GLN A 77 -17.84 32.57 -5.21
C GLN A 77 -19.17 32.98 -5.88
N VAL A 78 -19.88 32.04 -6.54
CA VAL A 78 -21.18 32.32 -7.19
C VAL A 78 -22.33 32.46 -6.17
N GLN A 79 -22.29 31.76 -5.04
CA GLN A 79 -23.27 31.93 -3.95
C GLN A 79 -23.02 33.16 -3.08
N ASN A 80 -21.89 33.85 -3.27
CA ASN A 80 -21.53 35.07 -2.53
C ASN A 80 -21.49 36.33 -3.46
N ILE A 81 -22.19 36.26 -4.60
CA ILE A 81 -22.57 37.40 -5.45
C ILE A 81 -24.09 37.50 -5.50
#